data_AF-A0A921G195-F1
#
_entry.id   AF-A0A921G195-F1
#
_cell.length_a   1.000
_cell.length_b   1.000
_cell.length_c   1.000
_cell.angle_alpha   90.00
_cell.angle_beta   90.00
_cell.angle_gamma   90.00
#
_symmetry.space_group_name_H-M   'P 1'
#
loop_
_entity.id
_entity.type
_entity.pdbx_description
1 polymer ?
#
loop_
_entity_poly.entity_id
_entity_poly.type
_entity_poly.pdbx_seq_one_letter_code
_entity_poly.pdbx_strand_id
1 'polypeptide(L)'
;MEKKMLVLNDELIKEAEKLMIRSGYKAKARTEKRNDYINKGIKYELKTGRELVAEIKEVLPNKWSEWLEQTHGYLCSGRDDMKRPTIDRRDSDDNYRLDNIDFLPFDEHIRKDKAIEITVYDTQNQSFNKYVTMTEASRILMCSVENISRYCGSNVLYKNRYLIQAEGDKVGKSNNKAERNQRMPVVLNVIMNEFDDDGNVVRTFPAQMKGEISFPMIEARRQPVY
;
A
#
# COMPACT_ATOMS: atom_id res chain seq x y z
N MET A 1 13.34 -7.12 26.35
CA MET A 1 11.93 -7.31 25.93
C MET A 1 11.80 -8.73 25.40
N GLU A 2 11.34 -9.66 26.23
CA GLU A 2 11.18 -11.06 25.84
C GLU A 2 10.10 -11.18 24.77
N LYS A 3 10.43 -11.77 23.61
CA LYS A 3 9.43 -12.32 22.69
C LYS A 3 8.64 -13.34 23.50
N LYS A 4 7.42 -13.00 23.91
CA LYS A 4 6.46 -14.00 24.42
C LYS A 4 6.24 -15.01 23.31
N MET A 5 6.95 -16.12 23.41
CA MET A 5 6.80 -17.27 22.54
C MET A 5 5.36 -17.74 22.76
N LEU A 6 4.50 -17.56 21.76
CA LEU A 6 3.15 -18.12 21.80
C LEU A 6 3.31 -19.62 22.06
N VAL A 7 2.80 -20.10 23.19
CA VAL A 7 2.63 -21.54 23.38
C VAL A 7 1.64 -21.96 22.32
N LEU A 8 2.16 -22.57 21.25
CA LEU A 8 1.36 -23.02 20.13
C LEU A 8 0.43 -24.13 20.62
N ASN A 9 -0.84 -23.78 20.83
CA ASN A 9 -1.89 -24.76 21.02
C ASN A 9 -2.17 -25.43 19.65
N ASP A 10 -2.24 -26.76 19.62
CA ASP A 10 -2.60 -27.55 18.43
C ASP A 10 -3.88 -27.05 17.75
N GLU A 11 -4.82 -26.50 18.52
CA GLU A 11 -6.03 -25.87 18.00
C GLU A 11 -5.75 -24.62 17.17
N LEU A 12 -4.82 -23.76 17.61
CA LEU A 12 -4.41 -22.58 16.86
C LEU A 12 -3.77 -22.98 15.53
N ILE A 13 -2.89 -23.99 15.55
CA ILE A 13 -2.26 -24.51 14.33
C ILE A 13 -3.34 -25.03 13.38
N LYS A 14 -4.27 -25.87 13.85
CA LYS A 14 -5.35 -26.41 13.03
C LYS A 14 -6.22 -25.30 12.41
N GLU A 15 -6.56 -24.27 13.18
CA GLU A 15 -7.34 -23.14 12.65
C GLU A 15 -6.53 -22.32 11.63
N ALA A 16 -5.24 -22.08 11.88
CA ALA A 16 -4.36 -21.37 10.97
C ALA A 16 -4.22 -22.09 9.63
N GLU A 17 -4.08 -23.42 9.63
CA GLU A 17 -4.04 -24.24 8.43
C GLU A 17 -5.34 -24.15 7.62
N LYS A 18 -6.50 -24.27 8.30
CA LYS A 18 -7.82 -24.13 7.66
C LYS A 18 -7.98 -22.75 7.01
N LEU A 19 -7.58 -21.68 7.70
CA LEU A 19 -7.66 -20.33 7.16
C LEU A 19 -6.71 -20.13 5.97
N MET A 20 -5.50 -20.69 6.01
CA MET A 20 -4.54 -20.61 4.91
C MET A 20 -5.11 -21.27 3.66
N ILE A 21 -5.65 -22.49 3.80
CA ILE A 21 -6.30 -23.23 2.72
C ILE A 21 -7.44 -22.40 2.11
N ARG A 22 -8.33 -21.87 2.97
CA ARG A 22 -9.47 -21.06 2.53
C ARG A 22 -9.02 -19.79 1.81
N SER A 23 -8.00 -19.10 2.32
CA SER A 23 -7.47 -17.88 1.73
C SER A 23 -6.74 -18.14 0.41
N GLY A 24 -6.04 -19.27 0.27
CA GLY A 24 -5.47 -19.74 -1.00
C GLY A 24 -6.53 -19.95 -2.07
N TYR A 25 -7.61 -20.68 -1.76
CA TYR A 25 -8.73 -20.85 -2.70
C TYR A 25 -9.42 -19.53 -3.05
N LYS A 26 -9.56 -18.60 -2.11
CA LYS A 26 -10.09 -17.25 -2.40
C LYS A 26 -9.16 -16.44 -3.30
N ALA A 27 -7.85 -16.53 -3.13
CA ALA A 27 -6.87 -15.89 -4.00
C ALA A 27 -6.95 -16.46 -5.42
N LYS A 28 -6.98 -17.79 -5.58
CA LYS A 28 -7.19 -18.46 -6.86
C LYS A 28 -8.50 -18.05 -7.54
N ALA A 29 -9.61 -18.08 -6.79
CA ALA A 29 -10.91 -17.68 -7.34
C ALA A 29 -10.93 -16.21 -7.82
N ARG A 30 -10.13 -15.32 -7.21
CA ARG A 30 -10.02 -13.93 -7.67
C ARG A 30 -9.34 -13.83 -9.03
N THR A 31 -8.27 -14.59 -9.27
CA THR A 31 -7.57 -14.57 -10.57
C THR A 31 -8.46 -15.07 -11.71
N GLU A 32 -9.46 -15.89 -11.40
CA GLU A 32 -10.39 -16.47 -12.38
C GLU A 32 -11.67 -15.64 -12.59
N LYS A 33 -12.07 -14.81 -11.61
CA LYS A 33 -13.39 -14.15 -11.60
C LYS A 33 -13.36 -12.63 -11.65
N ARG A 34 -12.26 -11.99 -11.23
CA ARG A 34 -12.17 -10.52 -11.22
C ARG A 34 -11.70 -10.01 -12.58
N ASN A 35 -12.53 -9.22 -13.26
CA ASN A 35 -12.19 -8.64 -14.56
C ASN A 35 -10.87 -7.85 -14.54
N ASP A 36 -10.60 -7.10 -13.47
CA ASP A 36 -9.34 -6.35 -13.36
C ASP A 36 -8.12 -7.27 -13.25
N TYR A 37 -8.27 -8.49 -12.73
CA TYR A 37 -7.18 -9.46 -12.64
C TYR A 37 -6.98 -10.17 -13.97
N ILE A 38 -8.09 -10.56 -14.60
CA ILE A 38 -8.10 -11.19 -15.93
C ILE A 38 -7.45 -10.25 -16.96
N ASN A 39 -7.85 -8.97 -16.99
CA ASN A 39 -7.32 -7.98 -17.92
C ASN A 39 -5.82 -7.73 -17.73
N LYS A 40 -5.33 -7.82 -16.49
CA LYS A 40 -3.90 -7.69 -16.17
C LYS A 40 -3.10 -8.98 -16.38
N GLY A 41 -3.75 -10.10 -16.73
CA GLY A 41 -3.08 -11.39 -16.90
C GLY A 41 -2.57 -12.03 -15.61
N ILE A 42 -3.12 -11.64 -14.46
CA ILE A 42 -2.67 -12.11 -13.14
C ILE A 42 -3.05 -13.58 -12.95
N LYS A 43 -2.05 -14.42 -12.63
CA LYS A 43 -2.20 -15.87 -12.40
C LYS A 43 -2.00 -16.25 -10.93
N TYR A 44 -2.53 -17.42 -10.58
CA TYR A 44 -2.29 -18.08 -9.32
C TYR A 44 -1.28 -19.23 -9.52
N GLU A 45 -0.06 -19.05 -9.03
CA GLU A 45 1.06 -19.99 -9.23
C GLU A 45 1.47 -20.71 -7.94
N LEU A 46 0.85 -20.38 -6.81
CA LEU A 46 1.06 -21.10 -5.55
C LEU A 46 0.41 -22.49 -5.61
N LYS A 47 0.85 -23.39 -4.71
CA LYS A 47 0.12 -24.62 -4.44
C LYS A 47 -1.27 -24.34 -3.85
N THR A 48 -2.08 -25.38 -3.73
CA THR A 48 -3.43 -25.30 -3.12
C THR A 48 -3.61 -26.34 -2.03
N GLY A 49 -4.64 -26.15 -1.18
CA GLY A 49 -4.95 -27.11 -0.12
C GLY A 49 -3.79 -27.28 0.88
N ARG A 50 -3.57 -28.51 1.32
CA ARG A 50 -2.55 -28.84 2.33
C ARG A 50 -1.12 -28.61 1.81
N GLU A 51 -0.90 -28.71 0.51
CA GLU A 51 0.42 -28.50 -0.07
C GLU A 51 0.87 -27.05 0.03
N LEU A 52 -0.06 -26.09 -0.09
CA LEU A 52 0.22 -24.68 0.19
C LEU A 52 0.71 -24.49 1.62
N VAL A 53 0.04 -25.11 2.59
CA VAL A 53 0.42 -25.02 4.01
C VAL A 53 1.83 -25.56 4.24
N ALA A 54 2.12 -26.75 3.70
CA ALA A 54 3.43 -27.37 3.81
C ALA A 54 4.53 -26.47 3.21
N GLU A 55 4.28 -25.93 2.01
CA GLU A 55 5.21 -25.06 1.30
C GLU A 55 5.48 -23.75 2.05
N ILE A 56 4.46 -23.10 2.63
CA ILE A 56 4.64 -21.88 3.42
C ILE A 56 5.43 -22.17 4.70
N LYS A 57 5.16 -23.29 5.39
CA LYS A 57 5.90 -23.67 6.61
C LYS A 57 7.38 -23.93 6.32
N GLU A 58 7.67 -24.58 5.20
CA GLU A 58 9.01 -24.98 4.80
C GLU A 58 9.82 -23.80 4.25
N VAL A 59 9.26 -23.09 3.27
CA VAL A 59 9.97 -22.07 2.49
C VAL A 59 9.91 -20.70 3.16
N LEU A 60 8.81 -20.38 3.85
CA LEU A 60 8.57 -19.06 4.46
C LEU A 60 8.23 -19.17 5.97
N PRO A 61 9.08 -19.78 6.81
CA PRO A 61 8.77 -20.06 8.22
C PRO A 61 8.46 -18.79 9.02
N ASN A 62 9.12 -17.66 8.73
CA ASN A 62 8.82 -16.37 9.36
C ASN A 62 7.41 -15.88 9.02
N LYS A 63 6.98 -16.05 7.76
CA LYS A 63 5.62 -15.69 7.33
C LYS A 63 4.58 -16.64 7.90
N TRP A 64 4.92 -17.91 8.11
CA TRP A 64 4.06 -18.83 8.85
C TRP A 64 3.84 -18.37 10.31
N SER A 65 4.90 -17.88 10.98
CA SER A 65 4.76 -17.29 12.32
C SER A 65 3.85 -16.05 12.31
N GLU A 66 4.03 -15.14 11.35
CA GLU A 66 3.12 -13.98 11.19
C GLU A 66 1.67 -14.42 10.94
N TRP A 67 1.46 -15.47 10.15
CA TRP A 67 0.13 -16.03 9.90
C TRP A 67 -0.53 -16.59 11.17
N LEU A 68 0.25 -17.25 12.03
CA LEU A 68 -0.21 -17.75 13.33
C LEU A 68 -0.60 -16.60 14.26
N GLU A 69 0.20 -15.54 14.32
CA GLU A 69 -0.09 -14.34 15.12
C GLU A 69 -1.39 -13.66 14.66
N GLN A 70 -1.57 -13.48 13.34
CA GLN A 70 -2.80 -12.92 12.79
C GLN A 70 -4.02 -13.82 13.03
N THR A 71 -3.84 -15.14 12.90
CA THR A 71 -4.89 -16.12 13.22
C THR A 71 -5.32 -16.01 14.68
N HIS A 72 -4.35 -15.93 15.60
CA HIS A 72 -4.63 -15.73 17.01
C HIS A 72 -5.40 -14.42 17.25
N GLY A 73 -4.96 -13.31 16.64
CA GLY A 73 -5.67 -12.02 16.71
C GLY A 73 -7.12 -12.09 16.22
N TYR A 74 -7.36 -12.78 15.10
CA TYR A 74 -8.71 -13.03 14.56
C TYR A 74 -9.59 -13.89 15.50
N LEU A 75 -9.02 -14.91 16.13
CA LEU A 75 -9.77 -15.73 17.09
C LEU A 75 -10.10 -14.93 18.35
N CYS A 76 -9.15 -14.16 18.88
CA CYS A 76 -9.35 -13.30 20.05
C CYS A 76 -10.35 -12.16 19.81
N SER A 77 -10.51 -11.69 18.57
CA SER A 77 -11.52 -10.67 18.22
C SER A 77 -12.94 -11.22 18.11
N GLY A 78 -13.18 -12.48 18.47
CA GLY A 78 -14.47 -13.13 18.27
C GLY A 78 -14.76 -13.45 16.81
N ARG A 79 -13.72 -13.67 16.00
CA ARG A 79 -13.79 -13.94 14.56
C ARG A 79 -14.36 -12.76 13.75
N ASP A 80 -13.98 -11.54 14.13
CA ASP A 80 -14.25 -10.36 13.32
C ASP A 80 -13.63 -10.51 11.92
N ASP A 81 -14.47 -10.53 10.89
CA ASP A 81 -14.07 -10.73 9.51
C ASP A 81 -13.08 -9.67 9.02
N MET A 82 -13.05 -8.48 9.63
CA MET A 82 -12.07 -7.41 9.35
C MET A 82 -10.66 -7.78 9.80
N LYS A 83 -10.53 -8.64 10.81
CA LYS A 83 -9.23 -9.14 11.32
C LYS A 83 -8.80 -10.47 10.71
N ARG A 84 -9.62 -11.06 9.84
CA ARG A 84 -9.32 -12.34 9.23
C ARG A 84 -8.04 -12.26 8.39
N PRO A 85 -7.05 -13.17 8.59
CA PRO A 85 -5.83 -13.18 7.78
C PRO A 85 -6.14 -13.54 6.32
N THR A 86 -5.46 -12.88 5.40
CA THR A 86 -5.62 -13.05 3.95
C THR A 86 -4.29 -13.17 3.24
N ILE A 87 -4.29 -13.84 2.08
CA ILE A 87 -3.14 -13.86 1.16
C ILE A 87 -3.31 -12.70 0.19
N ASP A 88 -2.32 -11.83 0.18
CA ASP A 88 -2.23 -10.67 -0.70
C ASP A 88 -0.96 -10.71 -1.53
N ARG A 89 -0.92 -9.97 -2.64
CA ARG A 89 0.27 -9.85 -3.49
C ARG A 89 1.05 -8.61 -3.09
N ARG A 90 2.36 -8.72 -2.88
CA ARG A 90 3.21 -7.56 -2.55
C ARG A 90 3.11 -6.55 -3.68
N ASP A 91 3.43 -6.97 -4.89
CA ASP A 91 3.15 -6.26 -6.12
C ASP A 91 1.75 -6.65 -6.65
N SER A 92 0.87 -5.65 -6.76
CA SER A 92 -0.51 -5.86 -7.19
C SER A 92 -0.68 -6.10 -8.68
N ASP A 93 0.38 -5.92 -9.46
CA ASP A 93 0.40 -6.10 -10.90
C ASP A 93 1.07 -7.42 -11.34
N ASP A 94 1.68 -8.14 -10.40
CA ASP A 94 2.35 -9.42 -10.64
C ASP A 94 1.54 -10.64 -10.13
N ASN A 95 1.95 -11.87 -10.44
CA ASN A 95 1.23 -13.10 -10.11
C ASN A 95 1.28 -13.45 -8.61
N TYR A 96 0.36 -14.31 -8.15
CA TYR A 96 0.50 -14.94 -6.83
C TYR A 96 1.62 -16.00 -6.91
N ARG A 97 2.82 -15.63 -6.44
CA ARG A 97 4.03 -16.46 -6.34
C ARG A 97 4.61 -16.36 -4.93
N LEU A 98 5.40 -17.33 -4.51
CA LEU A 98 5.92 -17.40 -3.13
C LEU A 98 6.71 -16.14 -2.71
N ASP A 99 7.47 -15.57 -3.63
CA ASP A 99 8.25 -14.35 -3.41
C ASP A 99 7.41 -13.06 -3.46
N ASN A 100 6.26 -13.10 -4.13
CA ASN A 100 5.34 -11.98 -4.30
C ASN A 100 4.11 -12.03 -3.38
N ILE A 101 4.09 -12.85 -2.31
CA ILE A 101 2.98 -12.84 -1.34
C ILE A 101 3.30 -12.15 -0.02
N ASP A 102 2.25 -11.58 0.55
CA ASP A 102 2.22 -11.12 1.93
C ASP A 102 0.94 -11.58 2.65
N PHE A 103 0.98 -11.53 3.97
CA PHE A 103 -0.15 -11.88 4.82
C PHE A 103 -0.64 -10.64 5.54
N LEU A 104 -1.89 -10.24 5.23
CA LEU A 104 -2.51 -9.05 5.78
C LEU A 104 -3.87 -9.40 6.37
N PRO A 105 -4.26 -8.78 7.50
CA PRO A 105 -5.65 -8.72 7.92
C PRO A 105 -6.54 -8.13 6.81
N PHE A 106 -7.81 -8.55 6.75
CA PHE A 106 -8.71 -8.17 5.66
C PHE A 106 -8.95 -6.65 5.57
N ASP A 107 -9.02 -5.95 6.69
CA ASP A 107 -9.15 -4.50 6.73
C ASP A 107 -7.93 -3.78 6.14
N GLU A 108 -6.73 -4.29 6.37
CA GLU A 108 -5.48 -3.80 5.78
C GLU A 108 -5.39 -4.13 4.29
N HIS A 109 -5.81 -5.34 3.89
CA HIS A 109 -5.93 -5.72 2.48
C HIS A 109 -6.84 -4.75 1.73
N ILE A 110 -8.03 -4.46 2.25
CA ILE A 110 -8.96 -3.50 1.65
C ILE A 110 -8.35 -2.11 1.58
N ARG A 111 -7.71 -1.65 2.67
CA ARG A 111 -7.05 -0.34 2.71
C ARG A 111 -5.94 -0.23 1.67
N LYS A 112 -5.15 -1.29 1.50
CA LYS A 112 -4.12 -1.37 0.45
C LYS A 112 -4.76 -1.39 -0.94
N ASP A 113 -5.82 -2.16 -1.16
CA ASP A 113 -6.50 -2.24 -2.46
C ASP A 113 -7.07 -0.88 -2.88
N LYS A 114 -7.63 -0.14 -1.91
CA LYS A 114 -8.20 1.20 -2.09
C LYS A 114 -7.18 2.34 -1.92
N ALA A 115 -5.91 2.03 -1.68
CA ALA A 115 -4.86 3.03 -1.55
C ALA A 115 -4.72 3.82 -2.84
N ILE A 116 -4.79 5.14 -2.72
CA ILE A 116 -4.51 6.09 -3.80
C ILE A 116 -3.09 6.60 -3.57
N GLU A 117 -2.23 6.41 -4.56
CA GLU A 117 -0.88 6.98 -4.54
C GLU A 117 -0.96 8.49 -4.61
N ILE A 118 -0.15 9.15 -3.80
CA ILE A 118 -0.12 10.60 -3.66
C ILE A 118 1.23 11.13 -4.10
N THR A 119 1.23 11.99 -5.11
CA THR A 119 2.40 12.76 -5.52
C THR A 119 2.34 14.13 -4.85
N VAL A 120 3.45 14.52 -4.22
CA VAL A 120 3.60 15.82 -3.57
C VAL A 120 4.77 16.56 -4.18
N TYR A 121 4.53 17.77 -4.67
CA TYR A 121 5.58 18.68 -5.09
C TYR A 121 5.82 19.73 -4.00
N ASP A 122 7.06 19.79 -3.53
CA ASP A 122 7.55 20.79 -2.59
C ASP A 122 8.10 21.98 -3.39
N THR A 123 7.38 23.11 -3.38
CA THR A 123 7.76 24.29 -4.16
C THR A 123 9.05 24.95 -3.67
N GLN A 124 9.41 24.78 -2.39
CA GLN A 124 10.62 25.36 -1.82
C GLN A 124 11.86 24.58 -2.24
N ASN A 125 11.78 23.25 -2.16
CA ASN A 125 12.89 22.36 -2.52
C ASN A 125 12.88 21.96 -3.99
N GLN A 126 11.84 22.36 -4.74
CA GLN A 126 11.61 21.98 -6.14
C GLN A 126 11.69 20.47 -6.36
N SER A 127 11.12 19.70 -5.44
CA SER A 127 11.24 18.23 -5.40
C SER A 127 9.89 17.54 -5.45
N PHE A 128 9.82 16.43 -6.19
CA PHE A 128 8.64 15.56 -6.24
C PHE A 128 8.85 14.35 -5.34
N ASN A 129 7.91 14.11 -4.43
CA ASN A 129 7.90 12.96 -3.55
C ASN A 129 6.62 12.16 -3.75
N LYS A 130 6.75 10.84 -3.95
CA LYS A 130 5.61 9.94 -4.12
C LYS A 130 5.39 9.11 -2.86
N TYR A 131 4.13 9.01 -2.43
CA TYR A 131 3.69 8.25 -1.26
C TYR A 131 2.65 7.21 -1.68
N VAL A 132 2.68 6.04 -1.03
CA VAL A 132 1.80 4.91 -1.36
C VAL A 132 0.36 5.18 -0.90
N THR A 133 0.18 6.02 0.13
CA THR A 133 -1.14 6.36 0.68
C THR A 133 -1.21 7.81 1.16
N MET A 134 -2.44 8.34 1.25
CA MET A 134 -2.70 9.62 1.94
C MET A 134 -2.22 9.63 3.39
N THR A 135 -2.31 8.49 4.10
CA THR A 135 -1.85 8.38 5.49
C THR A 135 -0.33 8.50 5.61
N GLU A 136 0.40 7.92 4.66
CA GLU A 136 1.85 8.07 4.60
C GLU A 136 2.24 9.53 4.31
N ALA A 137 1.60 10.14 3.31
CA ALA A 137 1.79 11.57 3.01
C ALA A 137 1.46 12.45 4.23
N SER A 138 0.36 12.17 4.94
CA SER A 138 -0.07 12.97 6.09
C SER A 138 0.94 12.93 7.25
N ARG A 139 1.58 11.78 7.49
CA ARG A 139 2.65 11.64 8.50
C ARG A 139 3.87 12.48 8.15
N ILE A 140 4.31 12.44 6.90
CA ILE A 140 5.52 13.15 6.44
C ILE A 140 5.28 14.67 6.37
N LEU A 141 4.10 15.09 5.88
CA LEU A 141 3.73 16.52 5.82
C LEU A 141 3.24 17.09 7.16
N MET A 142 3.22 16.25 8.20
CA MET A 142 2.76 16.58 9.55
C MET A 142 1.39 17.26 9.53
N CYS A 143 0.41 16.58 8.91
CA CYS A 143 -0.96 17.04 8.79
C CYS A 143 -1.97 15.89 8.95
N SER A 144 -3.25 16.22 9.07
CA SER A 144 -4.31 15.22 9.09
C SER A 144 -4.57 14.66 7.68
N VAL A 145 -5.16 13.47 7.62
CA VAL A 145 -5.56 12.85 6.35
C VAL A 145 -6.66 13.66 5.67
N GLU A 146 -7.56 14.29 6.43
CA GLU A 146 -8.58 15.19 5.87
C GLU A 146 -7.94 16.39 5.15
N ASN A 147 -6.83 16.91 5.67
CA ASN A 147 -6.10 17.98 4.98
C ASN A 147 -5.44 17.47 3.70
N ILE A 148 -4.82 16.28 3.69
CA ILE A 148 -4.32 15.70 2.43
C ILE A 148 -5.46 15.59 1.42
N SER A 149 -6.59 15.00 1.82
CA SER A 149 -7.77 14.84 0.96
C SER A 149 -8.30 16.17 0.41
N ARG A 150 -8.38 17.20 1.26
CA ARG A 150 -8.88 18.54 0.87
C ARG A 150 -7.99 19.23 -0.16
N TYR A 151 -6.67 19.11 -0.04
CA TYR A 151 -5.72 19.78 -0.92
C TYR A 151 -5.30 18.93 -2.13
N CYS A 152 -5.62 17.63 -2.10
CA CYS A 152 -5.32 16.71 -3.18
C CYS A 152 -6.13 17.04 -4.44
N GLY A 153 -5.44 17.39 -5.53
CA GLY A 153 -6.05 17.75 -6.80
C GLY A 153 -6.76 19.11 -6.79
N SER A 154 -6.70 19.87 -5.70
CA SER A 154 -7.36 21.18 -5.59
C SER A 154 -6.62 22.30 -6.31
N ASN A 155 -5.39 22.05 -6.77
CA ASN A 155 -4.46 23.06 -7.29
C ASN A 155 -4.12 24.17 -6.29
N VAL A 156 -4.40 23.98 -4.99
CA VAL A 156 -4.06 24.91 -3.92
C VAL A 156 -2.85 24.40 -3.16
N LEU A 157 -1.94 25.30 -2.82
CA LEU A 157 -0.79 24.98 -1.98
C LEU A 157 -1.22 24.71 -0.54
N TYR A 158 -0.94 23.52 -0.03
CA TYR A 158 -0.98 23.26 1.41
C TYR A 158 0.21 23.96 2.09
N LYS A 159 -0.07 24.73 3.16
CA LYS A 159 0.92 25.56 3.89
C LYS A 159 1.75 26.47 2.97
N ASN A 160 1.17 26.95 1.86
CA ASN A 160 1.87 27.76 0.83
C ASN A 160 3.15 27.09 0.28
N ARG A 161 3.24 25.75 0.33
CA ARG A 161 4.45 25.01 0.00
C ARG A 161 4.23 23.74 -0.81
N TYR A 162 3.17 23.00 -0.52
CA TYR A 162 2.99 21.66 -1.08
C TYR A 162 1.82 21.63 -2.05
N LEU A 163 2.10 21.24 -3.30
CA LEU A 163 1.05 20.80 -4.23
C LEU A 163 0.86 19.30 -4.05
N ILE A 164 -0.39 18.87 -3.88
CA ILE A 164 -0.74 17.48 -3.61
C ILE A 164 -1.64 17.01 -4.74
N GLN A 165 -1.30 15.90 -5.38
CA GLN A 165 -2.10 15.29 -6.43
C GLN A 165 -2.27 13.79 -6.16
N ALA A 166 -3.49 13.31 -6.37
CA ALA A 166 -3.77 11.88 -6.44
C ALA A 166 -3.45 11.42 -7.86
N GLU A 167 -2.67 10.37 -7.98
CA GLU A 167 -2.50 9.70 -9.27
C GLU A 167 -3.80 8.94 -9.56
N GLY A 168 -4.61 9.48 -10.48
CA GLY A 168 -5.89 8.93 -10.88
C GLY A 168 -5.74 7.77 -11.87
N ASP A 169 -6.52 6.70 -11.61
CA ASP A 169 -6.71 5.47 -12.38
C ASP A 169 -5.49 4.56 -12.59
N LYS A 170 -5.26 3.67 -11.62
CA LYS A 170 -4.74 2.28 -11.79
C LYS A 170 -3.58 2.08 -12.78
N VAL A 171 -2.76 3.08 -13.08
CA VAL A 171 -1.49 2.88 -13.78
C VAL A 171 -0.56 2.30 -12.73
N GLY A 172 -0.37 0.98 -12.84
CA GLY A 172 0.42 0.09 -12.00
C GLY A 172 0.89 0.64 -10.65
N LYS A 173 0.43 0.04 -9.55
CA LYS A 173 1.03 0.33 -8.23
C LYS A 173 2.50 -0.06 -8.37
N SER A 174 3.39 0.92 -8.52
CA SER A 174 4.80 0.70 -8.80
C SER A 174 5.45 0.18 -7.52
N ASN A 175 5.24 -1.09 -7.22
CA ASN A 175 5.82 -1.80 -6.07
C ASN A 175 7.19 -2.38 -6.41
N ASN A 176 7.70 -2.13 -7.62
CA ASN A 176 9.04 -2.49 -8.02
C ASN A 176 10.07 -1.70 -7.19
N LYS A 177 10.65 -2.39 -6.19
CA LYS A 177 11.89 -1.97 -5.52
C LYS A 177 13.01 -1.63 -6.51
N ALA A 178 12.97 -2.21 -7.73
CA ALA A 178 13.90 -1.95 -8.81
C ALA A 178 13.68 -0.59 -9.52
N GLU A 179 12.45 -0.05 -9.52
CA GLU A 179 12.13 1.25 -10.14
C GLU A 179 12.41 2.43 -9.21
N ARG A 180 12.52 2.20 -7.88
CA ARG A 180 12.82 3.25 -6.90
C ARG A 180 14.18 3.95 -7.10
N ASN A 181 15.08 3.36 -7.89
CA ASN A 181 16.38 3.95 -8.23
C ASN A 181 16.40 4.62 -9.62
N GLN A 182 15.30 4.58 -10.38
CA GLN A 182 15.20 5.28 -11.66
C GLN A 182 14.51 6.62 -11.46
N ARG A 183 15.15 7.70 -11.92
CA ARG A 183 14.56 9.04 -11.99
C ARG A 183 13.40 8.98 -12.99
N MET A 184 12.18 8.81 -12.49
CA MET A 184 10.99 8.79 -13.33
C MET A 184 10.54 10.23 -13.61
N PRO A 185 10.32 10.61 -14.89
CA PRO A 185 9.77 11.90 -15.22
C PRO A 185 8.32 11.98 -14.73
N VAL A 186 7.99 13.03 -13.99
CA VAL A 186 6.62 13.34 -13.55
C VAL A 186 6.14 14.63 -14.17
N VAL A 187 4.84 14.64 -14.49
CA VAL A 187 4.11 15.80 -14.95
C VAL A 187 2.97 16.05 -13.98
N LEU A 188 3.04 17.15 -13.22
CA LEU A 188 1.89 17.66 -12.48
C LEU A 188 1.16 18.67 -13.37
N ASN A 189 -0.13 18.44 -13.57
CA ASN A 189 -1.01 19.43 -14.15
C ASN A 189 -1.44 20.36 -13.02
N VAL A 190 -1.08 21.63 -13.14
CA VAL A 190 -1.40 22.66 -12.16
C VAL A 190 -2.20 23.75 -12.83
N ILE A 191 -3.11 24.34 -12.08
CA ILE A 191 -3.77 25.57 -12.48
C ILE A 191 -3.02 26.71 -11.80
N MET A 192 -2.36 27.55 -12.59
CA MET A 192 -1.66 28.74 -12.09
C MET A 192 -2.56 29.96 -12.15
N ASN A 193 -2.45 30.79 -11.13
CA ASN A 193 -3.11 32.09 -11.07
C ASN A 193 -2.05 33.19 -11.23
N GLU A 194 -2.27 34.11 -12.16
CA GLU A 194 -1.60 35.42 -12.21
C GLU A 194 -2.35 36.37 -11.28
N PHE A 195 -1.59 37.13 -10.50
CA PHE A 195 -2.10 38.12 -9.55
C PHE A 195 -1.70 39.53 -9.98
N ASP A 196 -2.57 40.52 -9.75
CA ASP A 196 -2.22 41.93 -9.90
C ASP A 196 -1.44 42.43 -8.67
N ASP A 197 -1.03 43.70 -8.70
CA ASP A 197 -0.27 44.35 -7.62
C ASP A 197 -1.07 44.43 -6.30
N ASP A 198 -2.40 44.31 -6.38
CA ASP A 198 -3.31 44.29 -5.24
C ASP A 198 -3.59 42.86 -4.73
N GLY A 199 -3.02 41.83 -5.38
CA GLY A 199 -3.15 40.43 -5.00
C GLY A 199 -4.44 39.75 -5.48
N ASN A 200 -5.18 40.35 -6.41
CA ASN A 200 -6.36 39.73 -7.02
C ASN A 200 -5.96 38.81 -8.18
N VAL A 201 -6.67 37.69 -8.34
CA VAL A 201 -6.46 36.79 -9.48
C VAL A 201 -6.94 37.46 -10.76
N VAL A 202 -6.02 37.76 -11.67
CA VAL A 202 -6.31 38.41 -12.97
C VAL A 202 -6.50 37.37 -14.07
N ARG A 203 -5.83 36.22 -13.95
CA ARG A 203 -5.89 35.15 -14.94
C ARG A 203 -5.60 33.81 -14.32
N THR A 204 -6.35 32.81 -14.74
CA THR A 204 -6.15 31.41 -14.37
C THR A 204 -5.83 30.60 -15.61
N PHE A 205 -4.74 29.83 -15.61
CA PHE A 205 -4.36 29.03 -16.76
C PHE A 205 -3.77 27.67 -16.36
N PRO A 206 -4.03 26.62 -17.16
CA PRO A 206 -3.38 25.34 -16.95
C PRO A 206 -1.89 25.45 -17.30
N ALA A 207 -1.05 24.89 -16.44
CA ALA A 207 0.37 24.71 -16.65
C ALA A 207 0.78 23.28 -16.31
N GLN A 208 1.94 22.88 -16.82
CA GLN A 208 2.53 21.58 -16.54
C GLN A 208 3.87 21.78 -15.84
N MET A 209 3.99 21.32 -14.61
CA MET A 209 5.28 21.22 -13.94
C MET A 209 5.89 19.87 -14.24
N LYS A 210 7.06 19.88 -14.88
CA LYS A 210 7.83 18.68 -15.20
C LYS A 210 9.00 18.57 -14.25
N GLY A 211 9.26 17.38 -13.74
CA GLY A 211 10.43 17.12 -12.89
C GLY A 211 10.72 15.64 -12.74
N GLU A 212 11.67 15.31 -11.87
CA GLU A 212 12.05 13.93 -11.55
C GLU A 212 11.53 13.57 -10.14
N ILE A 213 10.98 12.37 -9.98
CA ILE A 213 10.61 11.85 -8.65
C ILE A 213 11.87 11.52 -7.85
N SER A 214 11.94 12.02 -6.62
CA SER A 214 12.73 11.41 -5.56
C SER A 214 11.81 10.58 -4.68
N PHE A 215 12.14 9.30 -4.48
CA PHE A 215 11.51 8.51 -3.42
C PHE A 215 12.22 8.84 -2.11
N PRO A 216 11.53 9.39 -1.09
CA PRO A 216 12.17 9.58 0.20
C PRO A 216 12.60 8.21 0.72
N MET A 217 13.89 8.02 0.99
CA MET A 217 14.35 6.88 1.77
C MET A 217 13.75 7.04 3.17
N ILE A 218 12.69 6.28 3.45
CA ILE A 218 12.29 6.03 4.81
C ILE A 218 13.37 5.13 5.40
N GLU A 219 14.40 5.73 5.98
CA GLU A 219 15.14 5.03 7.03
C GLU A 219 14.09 4.68 8.08
N ALA A 220 13.76 3.40 8.17
CA ALA A 220 12.96 2.88 9.25
C ALA A 220 13.72 3.20 10.54
N ARG A 221 13.43 4.36 11.14
CA ARG A 221 13.78 4.66 12.52
C ARG A 221 13.04 3.61 13.33
N ARG A 222 13.70 2.48 13.57
CA ARG A 222 13.47 1.62 14.72
C ARG A 222 13.70 2.51 15.92
N GLN A 223 12.66 3.23 16.35
CA GLN A 223 12.69 3.75 17.71
C GLN A 223 12.72 2.53 18.62
N PRO A 224 13.73 2.41 19.50
CA PRO A 224 13.63 1.45 20.59
C PRO A 224 12.45 1.88 21.43
N VAL A 225 11.42 1.03 21.50
CA VAL A 225 10.39 1.13 22.53
C VAL A 225 11.12 0.77 23.83
N TYR A 226 11.38 1.78 24.65
CA TYR A 226 11.81 1.60 26.05
C TYR A 226 10.62 1.16 26.88
#